data_AF-A0A359BAU0-F1
#
_entry.id   AF-A0A359BAU0-F1
#
_cell.length_a   1.000
_cell.length_b   1.000
_cell.length_c   1.000
_cell.angle_alpha   90.00
_cell.angle_beta   90.00
_cell.angle_gamma   90.00
#
_symmetry.space_group_name_H-M   'P 1'
#
loop_
_entity.id
_entity.type
_entity.pdbx_description
1 polymer ?
#
loop_
_entity_poly.entity_id
_entity_poly.type
_entity_poly.pdbx_seq_one_letter_code
_entity_poly.pdbx_strand_id
1 'polypeptide(L)'
;MISDSTEAKYLPEGNYYLGSTPIYSDTHVAKLLNGTIAGSVLRLDQALKNVTSIFDMPFHKAIALSSNNPASNLHLKDRGFIRKG
;
A
#
# COMPACT_ATOMS: atom_id res chain seq x y z
N MET A 1 6.79 -1.11 4.49
CA MET A 1 5.95 -1.19 3.29
C MET A 1 4.83 -0.19 3.42
N ILE A 2 4.60 0.58 2.38
CA ILE A 2 3.51 1.55 2.29
C ILE A 2 2.72 1.25 1.03
N SER A 3 1.42 1.53 1.06
CA SER A 3 0.58 1.38 -0.12
C SER A 3 0.61 2.61 -1.01
N ASP A 4 0.79 3.81 -0.43
CA ASP A 4 0.64 5.10 -1.11
C ASP A 4 -0.68 5.21 -1.89
N SER A 5 -1.75 4.62 -1.33
CA SER A 5 -3.02 4.52 -2.05
C SER A 5 -3.87 5.77 -1.95
N THR A 6 -4.57 6.05 -3.04
CA THR A 6 -5.56 7.11 -3.15
C THR A 6 -6.96 6.62 -2.75
N GLU A 7 -7.95 7.52 -2.76
CA GLU A 7 -9.36 7.18 -2.53
C GLU A 7 -9.92 6.18 -3.55
N ALA A 8 -9.31 6.09 -4.74
CA ALA A 8 -9.71 5.16 -5.78
C ALA A 8 -9.45 3.69 -5.42
N LYS A 9 -8.69 3.41 -4.34
CA LYS A 9 -8.44 2.05 -3.87
C LYS A 9 -9.76 1.36 -3.51
N TYR A 10 -9.97 0.16 -4.05
CA TYR A 10 -11.20 -0.64 -3.94
C TYR A 10 -12.42 -0.09 -4.71
N LEU A 11 -12.26 0.96 -5.51
CA LEU A 11 -13.33 1.51 -6.34
C LEU A 11 -13.14 1.10 -7.82
N PRO A 12 -14.21 1.13 -8.64
CA PRO A 12 -14.10 0.88 -10.07
C PRO A 12 -13.18 1.89 -10.77
N GLU A 13 -12.78 1.59 -12.01
CA GLU A 13 -12.11 2.57 -12.86
C GLU A 13 -12.97 3.84 -13.04
N GLY A 14 -12.33 5.01 -12.98
CA GLY A 14 -13.04 6.28 -13.07
C GLY A 14 -12.24 7.51 -12.66
N ASN A 15 -12.95 8.64 -12.57
CA ASN A 15 -12.41 9.91 -12.13
C ASN A 15 -12.57 10.08 -10.63
N TYR A 16 -11.49 10.48 -9.96
CA TYR A 16 -11.38 10.65 -8.51
C TYR A 16 -10.57 11.91 -8.19
N TYR A 17 -10.36 12.15 -6.90
CA TYR A 17 -9.53 13.24 -6.38
C TYR A 17 -8.44 12.71 -5.44
N LEU A 18 -7.24 13.25 -5.59
CA LEU A 18 -6.18 13.18 -4.58
C LEU A 18 -6.16 14.52 -3.83
N GLY A 19 -6.91 14.60 -2.74
CA GLY A 19 -7.19 15.88 -2.07
C GLY A 19 -8.03 16.79 -2.97
N SER A 20 -7.48 17.94 -3.39
CA SER A 20 -8.12 18.84 -4.36
C SER A 20 -7.69 18.60 -5.81
N THR A 21 -6.82 17.61 -6.05
CA THR A 21 -6.21 17.38 -7.37
C THR A 21 -7.00 16.30 -8.12
N PRO A 22 -7.53 16.58 -9.33
CA PRO A 22 -8.24 15.57 -10.11
C PRO A 22 -7.28 14.50 -10.63
N ILE A 23 -7.69 13.25 -10.48
CA ILE A 23 -6.98 12.06 -10.96
C ILE A 23 -7.93 11.15 -11.75
N TYR A 24 -7.37 10.43 -12.71
CA TYR A 24 -8.01 9.26 -13.31
C TYR A 24 -7.37 8.01 -12.71
N SER A 25 -8.18 7.08 -12.24
CA SER A 25 -7.68 5.77 -11.81
C SER A 25 -8.16 4.71 -12.76
N ASP A 26 -7.20 3.99 -13.34
CA ASP A 26 -7.47 2.65 -13.88
C ASP A 26 -7.41 1.62 -12.73
N THR A 27 -7.70 0.35 -13.03
CA THR A 27 -7.70 -0.74 -12.04
C THR A 27 -6.34 -1.01 -11.37
N HIS A 28 -5.26 -0.39 -11.85
CA HIS A 28 -3.88 -0.65 -11.43
C HIS A 28 -3.15 0.58 -10.89
N VAL A 29 -3.46 1.78 -11.39
CA VAL A 29 -2.73 3.02 -11.05
C VAL A 29 -3.64 4.26 -11.09
N ALA A 30 -3.36 5.19 -10.18
CA ALA A 30 -3.92 6.54 -10.18
C ALA A 30 -2.97 7.51 -10.90
N LYS A 31 -3.50 8.33 -11.81
CA LYS A 31 -2.72 9.28 -12.62
C LYS A 31 -3.39 10.65 -12.65
N LEU A 32 -2.60 11.72 -12.74
CA LEU A 32 -3.07 13.03 -13.15
C LEU A 32 -3.54 13.01 -14.61
N LEU A 33 -4.28 14.05 -15.01
CA LEU A 33 -4.78 14.19 -16.38
C LEU A 33 -3.66 14.29 -17.45
N ASN A 34 -2.45 14.68 -17.04
CA ASN A 34 -1.27 14.71 -17.91
C ASN A 34 -0.52 13.36 -17.96
N GLY A 35 -1.03 12.32 -17.30
CA GLY A 35 -0.45 10.98 -17.27
C GLY A 35 0.55 10.71 -16.14
N THR A 36 0.94 11.71 -15.36
CA THR A 36 1.85 11.52 -14.20
C THR A 36 1.20 10.62 -13.14
N ILE A 37 1.94 9.66 -12.60
CA ILE A 37 1.47 8.81 -11.49
C ILE A 37 1.19 9.68 -10.26
N ALA A 38 0.00 9.53 -9.68
CA ALA A 38 -0.50 10.31 -8.56
C ALA A 38 -0.93 9.37 -7.43
N GLY A 39 0.02 8.62 -6.88
CA GLY A 39 -0.21 7.57 -5.90
C GLY A 39 -0.61 6.23 -6.54
N SER A 40 -1.22 5.36 -5.76
CA SER A 40 -1.56 3.99 -6.15
C SER A 40 -3.02 3.64 -5.88
N VAL A 41 -3.43 2.47 -6.36
CA VAL A 41 -4.62 1.75 -5.86
C VAL A 41 -4.23 0.43 -5.19
N LEU A 42 -2.97 0.31 -4.78
CA LEU A 42 -2.38 -0.92 -4.25
C LEU A 42 -2.94 -1.30 -2.88
N ARG A 43 -3.45 -2.52 -2.76
CA ARG A 43 -3.84 -3.07 -1.46
C ARG A 43 -2.64 -3.67 -0.75
N LEU A 44 -2.56 -3.54 0.58
CA LEU A 44 -1.42 -4.07 1.35
C LEU A 44 -1.31 -5.60 1.28
N ASP A 45 -2.42 -6.32 1.15
CA ASP A 45 -2.38 -7.77 0.97
C ASP A 45 -1.84 -8.16 -0.41
N GLN A 46 -2.17 -7.39 -1.45
CA GLN A 46 -1.58 -7.55 -2.77
C GLN A 46 -0.09 -7.17 -2.76
N ALA A 47 0.30 -6.14 -2.02
CA ALA A 47 1.70 -5.77 -1.84
C ALA A 47 2.50 -6.90 -1.17
N LEU A 48 1.93 -7.56 -0.16
CA LEU A 48 2.54 -8.76 0.46
C LEU A 48 2.67 -9.90 -0.55
N LYS A 49 1.62 -10.21 -1.32
CA LYS A 49 1.68 -11.24 -2.37
C LYS A 49 2.77 -10.93 -3.39
N ASN A 50 2.84 -9.69 -3.87
CA ASN A 50 3.87 -9.23 -4.81
C ASN A 50 5.27 -9.43 -4.25
N VAL A 51 5.51 -9.07 -2.98
CA VAL A 51 6.84 -9.27 -2.38
C VAL A 51 7.19 -10.75 -2.29
N THR A 52 6.25 -11.60 -1.87
CA THR A 52 6.51 -13.03 -1.78
C THR A 52 6.74 -13.68 -3.14
N SER A 53 6.00 -13.29 -4.19
CA SER A 53 6.09 -13.92 -5.51
C SER A 53 7.25 -13.39 -6.36
N ILE A 54 7.50 -12.08 -6.34
CA ILE A 54 8.51 -11.44 -7.18
C ILE A 54 9.92 -11.69 -6.63
N PHE A 55 10.08 -11.66 -5.31
CA PHE A 55 11.39 -11.77 -4.65
C PHE A 55 11.62 -13.13 -3.96
N ASP A 56 10.72 -14.09 -4.16
CA ASP A 56 10.74 -15.41 -3.50
C ASP A 56 10.95 -15.30 -1.97
N MET A 57 10.33 -14.29 -1.37
CA MET A 57 10.46 -14.04 0.06
C MET A 57 9.49 -14.92 0.85
N PRO A 58 9.95 -15.65 1.88
CA PRO A 58 9.06 -16.40 2.75
C PRO A 58 8.00 -15.51 3.40
N PHE A 59 6.74 -15.93 3.38
CA PHE A 59 5.61 -15.12 3.86
C PHE A 59 5.79 -14.62 5.30
N HIS A 60 6.29 -15.48 6.21
CA HIS A 60 6.52 -15.09 7.60
C HIS A 60 7.55 -13.95 7.76
N LYS A 61 8.51 -13.81 6.83
CA LYS A 61 9.43 -12.66 6.79
C LYS A 61 8.77 -11.43 6.16
N ALA A 62 7.98 -11.63 5.11
CA ALA A 62 7.30 -10.54 4.41
C ALA A 62 6.31 -9.78 5.31
N ILE A 63 5.66 -10.46 6.28
CA ILE A 63 4.74 -9.83 7.24
C ILE A 63 5.41 -8.68 8.01
N ALA A 64 6.68 -8.83 8.40
CA ALA A 64 7.39 -7.79 9.15
C ALA A 64 7.47 -6.46 8.37
N LEU A 65 7.45 -6.50 7.03
CA LEU A 65 7.49 -5.32 6.18
C LEU A 65 6.24 -4.43 6.35
N SER A 66 5.09 -4.99 6.73
CA SER A 66 3.83 -4.27 6.92
C SER A 66 3.38 -4.17 8.39
N SER A 67 4.15 -4.72 9.34
CA SER A 67 3.83 -4.69 10.78
C SER A 67 4.99 -4.18 11.64
N ASN A 68 5.94 -5.05 11.98
CA ASN A 68 7.03 -4.76 12.91
C ASN A 68 7.95 -3.63 12.42
N ASN A 69 8.33 -3.63 11.14
CA ASN A 69 9.28 -2.65 10.61
C ASN A 69 8.71 -1.22 10.67
N PRO A 70 7.46 -0.94 10.21
CA PRO A 70 6.81 0.35 10.44
C PRO A 70 6.66 0.73 11.91
N ALA A 71 6.26 -0.21 12.78
CA ALA A 71 6.11 0.06 14.21
C ALA A 71 7.44 0.47 14.85
N SER A 72 8.51 -0.27 14.53
CA SER A 72 9.88 0.02 14.99
C SER A 72 10.37 1.37 14.48
N ASN A 73 10.11 1.70 13.20
CA ASN A 73 10.48 2.98 12.59
C ASN A 73 9.78 4.19 13.25
N LEU A 74 8.55 3.99 13.73
CA LEU A 74 7.78 4.99 14.48
C LEU A 74 7.99 4.93 16.00
N HIS A 75 8.94 4.12 16.48
CA HIS A 75 9.21 3.90 17.90
C HIS A 75 8.01 3.39 18.73
N LEU A 76 7.07 2.70 18.09
CA LEU A 76 5.90 2.11 18.74
C LEU A 76 6.26 0.74 19.33
N LYS A 77 6.38 0.68 20.66
CA LYS A 77 6.87 -0.50 21.39
C LYS A 77 5.77 -1.50 21.78
N ASP A 78 4.52 -1.20 21.48
CA ASP A 78 3.31 -1.90 21.92
C ASP A 78 2.55 -2.62 20.78
N ARG A 79 3.02 -2.51 19.53
CA ARG A 79 2.35 -3.07 18.34
C ARG A 79 3.32 -3.52 17.26
N GLY A 80 2.81 -4.22 16.26
CA GLY A 80 3.60 -4.76 15.14
C GLY A 80 4.02 -6.22 15.31
N PHE A 81 3.60 -6.87 16.41
CA PHE A 81 3.85 -8.26 16.74
C PHE A 81 2.67 -8.86 17.51
N ILE A 82 2.59 -10.18 17.58
CA ILE A 82 1.60 -10.90 18.41
C ILE A 82 2.36 -11.53 19.58
N ARG A 83 2.12 -11.02 20.79
CA ARG A 83 2.66 -11.53 22.05
C ARG A 83 1.71 -11.21 23.19
N LYS A 84 1.86 -11.89 24.33
CA LYS A 84 1.17 -11.48 25.57
C LYS A 84 1.65 -10.07 25.95
N GLY A 85 0.70 -9.19 26.26
CA GLY A 85 0.92 -7.76 26.53
C GLY A 85 2.13 -7.48 27.40
#